data_AF-A0A5M9QAC5-F1
#
_entry.id   AF-A0A5M9QAC5-F1
#
_cell.length_a   1.000
_cell.length_b   1.000
_cell.length_c   1.000
_cell.angle_alpha   90.00
_cell.angle_beta   90.00
_cell.angle_gamma   90.00
#
_symmetry.space_group_name_H-M   'P 1'
#
loop_
_entity.id
_entity.type
_entity.pdbx_description
1 polymer ?
#
loop_
_entity_poly.entity_id
_entity_poly.type
_entity_poly.pdbx_seq_one_letter_code
_entity_poly.pdbx_strand_id
1 'polypeptide(L)'
;MIKFKAFDVNEYDYEKQMEQFQTEFPQAEFLQITGGHMSPERIWFKYEPSGASATTDKKTVEKLQERCDRYEKALTESEKMYQKQMDRFLNSEMNESARSHCESQLKLLFPAHKAYDALAAIGNEGSGDE
;
A
#
# COMPACT_ATOMS: atom_id res chain seq x y z
N MET A 1 12.70 16.59 13.53
CA MET A 1 12.90 16.07 14.91
C MET A 1 13.57 14.71 14.79
N ILE A 2 14.76 14.52 15.39
CA ILE A 2 15.53 13.25 15.29
C ILE A 2 14.73 12.08 15.88
N LYS A 3 14.67 10.97 15.15
CA LYS A 3 14.08 9.69 15.59
C LYS A 3 15.13 8.59 15.63
N PHE A 4 14.77 7.51 16.32
CA PHE A 4 15.61 6.34 16.53
C PHE A 4 14.87 5.09 16.08
N LYS A 5 15.55 4.22 15.34
CA LYS A 5 15.04 2.91 14.89
C LYS A 5 15.99 1.82 15.39
N ALA A 6 15.42 0.74 15.94
CA ALA A 6 16.15 -0.46 16.29
C ALA A 6 15.73 -1.63 15.38
N PHE A 7 16.70 -2.45 14.99
CA PHE A 7 16.50 -3.72 14.28
C PHE A 7 16.97 -4.87 15.17
N ASP A 8 16.15 -5.91 15.33
CA ASP A 8 16.52 -7.11 16.08
C ASP A 8 17.25 -8.09 15.16
N VAL A 9 18.49 -8.44 15.50
CA VAL A 9 19.33 -9.33 14.69
C VAL A 9 18.79 -10.76 14.68
N ASN A 10 17.96 -11.15 15.66
CA ASN A 10 17.34 -12.47 15.69
C ASN A 10 16.08 -12.55 14.81
N GLU A 11 15.63 -11.45 14.22
CA GLU A 11 14.47 -11.42 13.35
C GLU A 11 14.83 -11.95 11.97
N TYR A 12 14.03 -12.89 11.45
CA TYR A 12 14.35 -13.66 10.24
C TYR A 12 14.65 -12.81 9.00
N ASP A 13 14.02 -11.64 8.87
CA ASP A 13 14.19 -10.73 7.72
C ASP A 13 14.85 -9.38 8.10
N TYR A 14 15.60 -9.31 9.22
CA TYR A 14 16.16 -8.03 9.69
C TYR A 14 17.03 -7.33 8.65
N GLU A 15 17.80 -8.09 7.87
CA GLU A 15 18.67 -7.54 6.82
C GLU A 15 17.87 -6.83 5.73
N LYS A 16 16.76 -7.44 5.27
CA LYS A 16 15.87 -6.83 4.28
C LYS A 16 15.15 -5.60 4.83
N GLN A 17 14.69 -5.68 6.09
CA GLN A 17 14.05 -4.53 6.73
C GLN A 17 15.02 -3.36 6.88
N MET A 18 16.28 -3.64 7.22
CA MET A 18 17.33 -2.64 7.34
C MET A 18 17.70 -2.05 5.96
N GLU A 19 17.81 -2.86 4.92
CA GLU A 19 18.06 -2.40 3.54
C GLU A 19 16.93 -1.49 3.03
N GLN A 20 15.67 -1.89 3.26
CA GLN A 20 14.51 -1.07 2.95
C GLN A 20 14.53 0.27 3.72
N PHE A 21 14.85 0.22 5.02
CA PHE A 21 14.95 1.42 5.84
C PHE A 21 16.08 2.36 5.40
N GLN A 22 17.24 1.85 5.01
CA GLN A 22 18.33 2.68 4.48
C GLN A 22 18.00 3.24 3.08
N THR A 23 17.17 2.55 2.31
CA THR A 23 16.65 3.07 1.03
C THR A 23 15.66 4.20 1.25
N GLU A 24 14.78 4.07 2.25
CA GLU A 24 13.78 5.07 2.63
C GLU A 24 14.42 6.30 3.31
N PHE A 25 15.45 6.07 4.15
CA PHE A 25 16.18 7.09 4.89
C PHE A 25 17.69 6.98 4.61
N PRO A 26 18.18 7.42 3.45
CA PRO A 26 19.62 7.36 3.11
C PRO A 26 20.50 8.21 4.04
N GLN A 27 19.91 9.19 4.73
CA GLN A 27 20.53 9.99 5.78
C GLN A 27 20.57 9.30 7.15
N ALA A 28 20.03 8.09 7.29
CA ALA A 28 20.07 7.36 8.55
C ALA A 28 21.52 7.01 8.91
N GLU A 29 21.94 7.40 10.11
CA GLU A 29 23.28 7.13 10.63
C GLU A 29 23.22 6.02 11.66
N PHE A 30 24.14 5.06 11.53
CA PHE A 30 24.37 4.05 12.54
C PHE A 30 24.81 4.70 13.86
N LEU A 31 24.25 4.24 14.97
CA LEU A 31 24.60 4.69 16.30
C LEU A 31 25.44 3.66 17.04
N GLN A 32 24.86 2.50 17.29
CA GLN A 32 25.43 1.48 18.16
C GLN A 32 24.68 0.15 18.03
N ILE A 33 25.33 -0.93 18.48
CA ILE A 33 24.71 -2.24 18.72
C ILE A 33 24.56 -2.41 20.22
N THR A 34 23.39 -2.85 20.67
CA THR A 34 23.12 -3.17 22.07
C THR A 34 22.66 -4.61 22.20
N GLY A 35 22.87 -5.24 23.36
CA GLY A 35 22.44 -6.61 23.61
C GLY A 35 23.59 -7.60 23.50
N GLY A 36 23.28 -8.89 23.32
CA GLY A 36 24.25 -9.98 23.27
C GLY A 36 23.96 -11.06 24.32
N HIS A 37 24.86 -11.24 25.27
CA HIS A 37 24.95 -12.43 26.14
C HIS A 37 23.66 -12.86 26.88
N MET A 38 22.76 -11.92 27.20
CA MET A 38 21.51 -12.20 27.93
C MET A 38 20.28 -11.51 27.32
N SER A 39 20.41 -10.88 26.14
CA SER A 39 19.35 -10.07 25.53
C SER A 39 19.51 -10.00 24.02
N PRO A 40 18.42 -9.95 23.24
CA PRO A 40 18.48 -9.85 21.79
C PRO A 40 19.40 -8.72 21.31
N GLU A 41 20.27 -9.03 20.36
CA GLU A 41 21.14 -8.03 19.72
C GLU A 41 20.29 -7.09 18.87
N ARG A 42 20.51 -5.79 19.06
CA ARG A 42 19.76 -4.73 18.41
C ARG A 42 20.70 -3.71 17.78
N ILE A 43 20.47 -3.41 16.51
CA ILE A 43 21.21 -2.40 15.76
C ILE A 43 20.40 -1.10 15.76
N TRP A 44 20.99 -0.01 16.25
CA TRP A 44 20.32 1.29 16.37
C TRP A 44 20.78 2.26 15.28
N PHE A 45 19.81 2.95 14.68
CA PHE A 45 20.02 4.05 13.77
C PHE A 45 19.36 5.31 14.31
N LYS A 46 20.04 6.47 14.20
CA LYS A 46 19.36 7.77 14.23
C LYS A 46 19.01 8.15 12.81
N TYR A 47 17.85 8.74 12.65
CA TYR A 47 17.42 9.28 11.38
C TYR A 47 16.59 10.52 11.64
N GLU A 48 16.70 11.50 10.76
CA GLU A 48 15.75 12.59 10.74
C GLU A 48 14.63 12.23 9.77
N PRO A 49 13.39 12.00 10.24
CA PRO A 49 12.23 12.11 9.39
C PRO A 49 12.06 13.59 9.06
N SER A 50 12.93 14.14 8.22
CA SER A 50 12.53 15.34 7.51
C SER A 50 11.34 14.93 6.65
N GLY A 51 10.16 15.47 6.97
CA GLY A 51 9.12 15.55 5.96
C GLY A 51 9.76 16.24 4.76
N ALA A 52 9.78 15.55 3.63
CA ALA A 52 10.29 16.00 2.36
C ALA A 52 11.79 16.38 2.30
N SER A 53 12.61 15.50 1.71
CA SER A 53 13.42 16.00 0.61
C SER A 53 12.44 16.50 -0.46
N ALA A 54 11.97 17.74 -0.32
CA ALA A 54 11.23 18.49 -1.32
C ALA A 54 12.15 18.87 -2.48
N THR A 55 12.88 17.88 -2.99
CA THR A 55 13.19 17.81 -4.40
C THR A 55 12.38 16.63 -4.92
N THR A 56 11.05 16.78 -4.93
CA THR A 56 10.23 16.03 -5.87
C THR A 56 10.68 16.53 -7.23
N ASP A 57 11.77 15.93 -7.72
CA ASP A 57 12.35 16.22 -9.01
C ASP A 57 11.19 16.12 -9.99
N LYS A 58 10.93 17.17 -10.77
CA LYS A 58 9.68 17.30 -11.55
C LYS A 58 9.34 16.02 -12.35
N LYS A 59 10.39 15.30 -12.77
CA LYS A 59 10.36 13.98 -13.41
C LYS A 59 9.74 12.85 -12.57
N THR A 60 9.93 12.84 -11.26
CA THR A 60 9.36 11.84 -10.34
C THR A 60 7.87 12.05 -10.14
N VAL A 61 7.43 13.31 -10.02
CA VAL A 61 6.00 13.68 -9.98
C VAL A 61 5.32 13.26 -11.28
N GLU A 62 5.89 13.60 -12.43
CA GLU A 62 5.33 13.23 -13.75
C GLU A 62 5.22 11.71 -13.94
N LYS A 63 6.24 10.94 -13.54
CA LYS A 63 6.20 9.48 -13.63
C LYS A 63 5.16 8.85 -12.71
N LEU A 64 4.97 9.41 -11.52
CA LEU A 64 3.94 8.95 -10.58
C LEU A 64 2.55 9.28 -11.11
N GLN A 65 2.36 10.49 -11.64
CA GLN A 65 1.10 10.91 -12.26
C GLN A 65 0.71 10.01 -13.43
N GLU A 66 1.62 9.74 -14.36
CA GLU A 66 1.35 8.80 -15.47
C GLU A 66 0.99 7.39 -14.97
N ARG A 67 1.55 6.96 -13.83
CA ARG A 67 1.22 5.68 -13.22
C ARG A 67 -0.21 5.71 -12.65
N CYS A 68 -0.56 6.77 -11.94
CA CYS A 68 -1.92 6.99 -11.43
C CYS A 68 -2.94 6.98 -12.58
N ASP A 69 -2.69 7.75 -13.64
CA ASP A 69 -3.60 7.83 -14.80
C ASP A 69 -3.78 6.46 -15.48
N ARG A 70 -2.70 5.66 -15.57
CA ARG A 70 -2.77 4.29 -16.11
C ARG A 70 -3.60 3.37 -15.22
N TYR A 71 -3.43 3.43 -13.91
CA TYR A 71 -4.20 2.60 -12.97
C TYR A 71 -5.66 3.00 -12.93
N GLU A 72 -5.97 4.30 -12.95
CA GLU A 72 -7.34 4.82 -13.00
C GLU A 72 -8.07 4.36 -14.26
N LYS A 73 -7.38 4.40 -15.42
CA LYS A 73 -7.92 3.88 -16.67
C LYS A 73 -8.16 2.37 -16.62
N ALA A 74 -7.20 1.59 -16.10
CA ALA A 74 -7.34 0.14 -15.97
C ALA A 74 -8.48 -0.24 -15.02
N LEU A 75 -8.67 0.52 -13.94
CA LEU A 75 -9.77 0.34 -12.99
C LEU A 75 -11.10 0.61 -13.68
N THR A 76 -11.22 1.74 -14.37
CA THR A 76 -12.43 2.11 -15.12
C THR A 76 -12.79 1.06 -16.18
N GLU A 77 -11.80 0.52 -16.90
CA GLU A 77 -12.02 -0.54 -17.89
C GLU A 77 -12.47 -1.85 -17.23
N SER A 78 -11.85 -2.23 -16.12
CA SER A 78 -12.24 -3.38 -15.30
C SER A 78 -13.69 -3.27 -14.83
N GLU A 79 -14.08 -2.13 -14.25
CA GLU A 79 -15.45 -1.86 -13.80
C GLU A 79 -16.47 -2.00 -14.93
N LYS A 80 -16.17 -1.46 -16.12
CA LYS A 80 -17.03 -1.61 -17.30
C LYS A 80 -17.17 -3.07 -17.74
N MET A 81 -16.10 -3.85 -17.70
CA MET A 81 -16.16 -5.28 -18.00
C MET A 81 -17.02 -6.03 -16.98
N TYR A 82 -16.88 -5.73 -15.69
CA TYR A 82 -17.70 -6.32 -14.64
C TYR A 82 -19.18 -5.94 -14.78
N GLN A 83 -19.49 -4.66 -15.03
CA GLN A 83 -20.86 -4.21 -15.24
C GLN A 83 -21.49 -4.91 -16.45
N LYS A 84 -20.75 -5.04 -17.55
CA LYS A 84 -21.23 -5.75 -18.75
C LYS A 84 -21.48 -7.23 -18.49
N GLN A 85 -20.67 -7.89 -17.66
CA GLN A 85 -20.94 -9.27 -17.25
C GLN A 85 -22.19 -9.35 -16.36
N MET A 86 -22.35 -8.40 -15.45
CA MET A 86 -23.55 -8.29 -14.60
C MET A 86 -24.82 -8.15 -15.45
N ASP A 87 -24.81 -7.25 -16.43
CA ASP A 87 -25.97 -7.01 -17.30
C ASP A 87 -26.30 -8.25 -18.14
N ARG A 88 -25.29 -8.96 -18.64
CA ARG A 88 -25.48 -10.23 -19.36
C ARG A 88 -26.08 -11.30 -18.46
N PHE A 89 -25.63 -11.37 -17.21
CA PHE A 89 -26.13 -12.31 -16.22
C PHE A 89 -27.60 -12.03 -15.87
N LEU A 90 -27.94 -10.77 -15.58
CA LEU A 90 -29.31 -10.34 -15.26
C LEU A 90 -30.27 -10.47 -16.45
N ASN A 91 -29.77 -10.44 -17.69
CA ASN A 91 -30.61 -10.63 -18.87
C ASN A 91 -30.60 -12.09 -19.39
N SER A 92 -29.92 -13.01 -18.72
CA SER A 92 -29.95 -14.44 -19.08
C SER A 92 -31.23 -15.12 -18.57
N GLU A 93 -31.75 -16.07 -19.35
CA GLU A 93 -32.83 -16.97 -18.91
C GLU A 93 -32.28 -18.00 -17.91
N MET A 94 -32.03 -17.54 -16.68
CA MET A 94 -31.65 -18.37 -15.54
C MET A 94 -32.82 -18.52 -14.58
N ASN A 95 -32.92 -19.67 -13.90
CA ASN A 95 -33.89 -19.85 -12.83
C ASN A 95 -33.60 -18.88 -11.66
N GLU A 96 -34.65 -18.41 -10.99
CA GLU A 96 -34.60 -17.39 -9.92
C GLU A 96 -33.63 -17.73 -8.77
N SER A 97 -33.54 -19.01 -8.38
CA SER A 97 -32.65 -19.46 -7.31
C SER A 97 -31.17 -19.37 -7.70
N ALA A 98 -30.84 -19.70 -8.95
CA ALA A 98 -29.47 -19.58 -9.45
C ALA A 98 -29.08 -18.11 -9.68
N ARG A 99 -30.04 -17.27 -10.10
CA ARG A 99 -29.86 -15.82 -10.22
C ARG A 99 -29.58 -15.16 -8.87
N SER A 100 -30.38 -15.48 -7.85
CA SER A 100 -30.23 -14.96 -6.49
C SER A 100 -28.88 -15.35 -5.85
N HIS A 101 -28.41 -16.59 -6.10
CA HIS A 101 -27.14 -17.07 -5.58
C HIS A 101 -25.94 -16.29 -6.15
N CYS A 102 -25.89 -16.11 -7.47
CA CYS A 102 -24.82 -15.34 -8.10
C CYS A 102 -24.92 -13.83 -7.80
N GLU A 103 -26.13 -13.26 -7.72
CA GLU A 103 -26.32 -11.87 -7.33
C GLU A 103 -25.80 -11.60 -5.91
N SER A 104 -25.99 -12.55 -4.99
CA SER A 104 -25.44 -12.48 -3.63
C SER A 104 -23.92 -12.58 -3.61
N GLN A 105 -23.31 -13.45 -4.43
CA GLN A 105 -21.84 -13.53 -4.54
C GLN A 105 -21.25 -12.26 -5.14
N LEU A 106 -21.89 -11.66 -6.15
CA LEU A 106 -21.44 -10.42 -6.76
C LEU A 106 -21.63 -9.23 -5.80
N LYS A 107 -22.72 -9.20 -5.04
CA LYS A 107 -22.94 -8.24 -3.95
C LYS A 107 -21.98 -8.39 -2.77
N LEU A 108 -21.22 -9.48 -2.64
CA LEU A 108 -20.13 -9.63 -1.67
C LEU A 108 -18.79 -9.13 -2.24
N LEU A 109 -18.58 -9.27 -3.55
CA LEU A 109 -17.44 -8.71 -4.26
C LEU A 109 -17.50 -7.17 -4.31
N PHE A 110 -18.70 -6.57 -4.41
CA PHE A 110 -18.89 -5.11 -4.43
C PHE A 110 -18.40 -4.37 -3.14
N PRO A 111 -18.74 -4.83 -1.92
CA PRO A 111 -18.21 -4.31 -0.67
C PRO A 111 -16.71 -4.51 -0.52
N ALA A 112 -16.17 -5.62 -1.01
CA ALA A 112 -14.72 -5.85 -0.98
C ALA A 112 -13.99 -4.85 -1.91
N HIS A 113 -14.55 -4.56 -3.09
CA HIS A 113 -14.02 -3.55 -4.00
C HIS A 113 -14.16 -2.13 -3.42
N LYS A 114 -15.33 -1.78 -2.87
CA LYS A 114 -15.54 -0.51 -2.15
C LYS A 114 -14.66 -0.36 -0.91
N ALA A 115 -14.37 -1.45 -0.20
CA ALA A 115 -13.45 -1.44 0.93
C ALA A 115 -12.01 -1.21 0.45
N TYR A 116 -11.64 -1.76 -0.71
CA TYR A 116 -10.36 -1.46 -1.36
C TYR A 116 -10.26 0.02 -1.77
N ASP A 117 -11.32 0.57 -2.37
CA ASP A 117 -11.41 2.01 -2.71
C ASP A 117 -11.38 2.90 -1.46
N ALA A 118 -12.08 2.50 -0.39
CA ALA A 118 -12.06 3.21 0.88
C ALA A 118 -10.69 3.15 1.55
N LEU A 119 -9.99 2.00 1.50
CA LEU A 119 -8.61 1.87 1.99
C LEU A 119 -7.62 2.70 1.15
N ALA A 120 -7.83 2.77 -0.17
CA ALA A 120 -7.05 3.64 -1.05
C ALA A 120 -7.32 5.14 -0.78
N ALA A 121 -8.56 5.51 -0.46
CA ALA A 121 -8.94 6.87 -0.06
C ALA A 121 -8.40 7.26 1.33
N ILE A 122 -8.40 6.33 2.30
CA ILE A 122 -7.80 6.55 3.63
C ILE A 122 -6.27 6.71 3.52
N GLY A 123 -5.63 6.00 2.58
CA GLY A 123 -4.22 6.22 2.24
C GLY A 123 -3.93 7.61 1.64
N ASN A 124 -4.96 8.31 1.13
CA ASN A 124 -4.89 9.66 0.57
C ASN A 124 -5.30 10.76 1.59
N GLU A 125 -6.04 10.42 2.65
CA GLU A 125 -6.45 11.36 3.72
C GLU A 125 -5.45 11.45 4.89
N GLY A 126 -4.33 10.71 4.83
CA GLY A 126 -3.24 10.78 5.81
C GLY A 126 -2.10 11.75 5.49
N SER A 127 -2.11 12.40 4.31
CA SER A 127 -1.15 13.45 3.95
C SER A 127 -1.86 14.80 3.80
N GLY A 128 -2.50 15.23 4.87
CA GLY A 128 -2.86 16.61 5.11
C GLY A 128 -2.11 17.11 6.33
N ASP A 129 -0.87 17.55 6.12
CA ASP A 129 -0.19 18.61 6.88
C ASP A 129 1.06 19.03 6.09
N GLU A 130 0.82 19.79 5.01
CA GLU A 130 1.26 21.19 4.78
C GLU A 130 1.14 21.57 3.29
#